data_AF-A0A5N5Z6E8-F1
#
_entry.id   AF-A0A5N5Z6E8-F1
#
_cell.length_a   1.000
_cell.length_b   1.000
_cell.length_c   1.000
_cell.angle_alpha   90.00
_cell.angle_beta   90.00
_cell.angle_gamma   90.00
#
_symmetry.space_group_name_H-M   'P 1'
#
loop_
_entity.id
_entity.type
_entity.pdbx_description
1 polymer ?
#
loop_
_entity_poly.entity_id
_entity_poly.type
_entity_poly.pdbx_seq_one_letter_code
_entity_poly.pdbx_strand_id
1 'polypeptide(L)'
;MKKLRKPYVSCILVLLLFFTSCSQFESDIEEVENSLSLKEFVEKHIELSSNMLNLLENRDLENITSLNILEDNLTYEQLQKILHDANIEKANSIIELAKEMRSNGINFMNSVEYKSLNKSKLESEIINEIYEQLNESYPKSGPCEDKYRKAQGACTLQYTIATGASVVAGSFTLGFGWLVGAGGALINYTICMVRADNALEDCLAQ
;
A
#
# COMPACT_ATOMS: atom_id res chain seq x y z
N MET A 1 -47.24 12.20 -40.29
CA MET A 1 -46.82 11.42 -39.11
C MET A 1 -45.33 11.64 -38.87
N LYS A 2 -44.96 12.31 -37.77
CA LYS A 2 -43.56 12.64 -37.43
C LYS A 2 -42.85 11.38 -36.89
N LYS A 3 -41.80 10.91 -37.55
CA LYS A 3 -40.90 9.85 -37.03
C LYS A 3 -39.83 10.50 -36.14
N LEU A 4 -39.99 10.39 -34.83
CA LEU A 4 -38.95 10.68 -33.84
C LEU A 4 -37.92 9.54 -33.87
N ARG A 5 -36.82 9.70 -34.61
CA ARG A 5 -35.60 8.91 -34.36
C ARG A 5 -34.89 9.54 -33.16
N LYS A 6 -35.02 8.93 -31.99
CA LYS A 6 -34.28 9.32 -30.79
C LYS A 6 -32.89 8.63 -30.80
N PRO A 7 -31.77 9.37 -30.72
CA PRO A 7 -30.42 8.81 -30.70
C PRO A 7 -30.06 8.05 -29.40
N TYR A 8 -30.89 8.17 -28.36
CA TYR A 8 -30.61 7.62 -27.04
C TYR A 8 -30.63 6.09 -26.95
N VAL A 9 -31.32 5.39 -27.87
CA VAL A 9 -31.36 3.92 -27.84
C VAL A 9 -30.01 3.31 -28.26
N SER A 10 -29.23 4.02 -29.07
CA SER A 10 -27.91 3.55 -29.51
C SER A 10 -26.85 3.66 -28.42
N CYS A 11 -26.96 4.62 -27.50
CA CYS A 11 -26.02 4.78 -26.39
C CYS A 11 -26.20 3.72 -25.30
N ILE A 12 -27.43 3.21 -25.09
CA ILE A 12 -27.71 2.19 -24.08
C ILE A 12 -27.18 0.81 -24.52
N LEU A 13 -27.16 0.53 -25.83
CA LEU A 13 -26.61 -0.71 -26.39
C LEU A 13 -25.07 -0.81 -26.30
N VAL A 14 -24.35 0.33 -26.34
CA VAL A 14 -22.88 0.35 -26.17
C VAL A 14 -22.50 0.13 -24.71
N LEU A 15 -23.29 0.62 -23.75
CA LEU A 15 -23.05 0.38 -22.32
C LEU A 15 -23.30 -1.08 -21.92
N LEU A 16 -24.23 -1.79 -22.58
CA LEU A 16 -24.47 -3.22 -22.33
C LEU A 16 -23.34 -4.13 -22.84
N LEU A 17 -22.57 -3.72 -23.86
CA LEU A 17 -21.41 -4.47 -24.35
C LEU A 17 -20.20 -4.42 -23.41
N PHE A 18 -20.12 -3.43 -22.51
CA PHE A 18 -19.08 -3.40 -21.47
C PHE A 18 -19.38 -4.35 -20.30
N PHE A 19 -20.61 -4.87 -20.16
CA PHE A 19 -20.96 -5.83 -19.10
C PHE A 19 -20.92 -7.30 -19.56
N THR A 20 -20.76 -7.59 -20.85
CA THR A 20 -20.76 -8.98 -21.37
C THR A 20 -19.38 -9.51 -21.79
N SER A 21 -18.30 -8.78 -21.48
CA SER A 21 -16.91 -9.23 -21.71
C SER A 21 -16.30 -9.99 -20.52
N CYS A 22 -17.09 -10.36 -19.50
CA CYS A 22 -16.69 -11.42 -18.57
C CYS A 22 -17.10 -12.77 -19.16
N SER A 23 -16.56 -13.12 -20.34
CA SER A 23 -16.57 -14.52 -20.77
C SER A 23 -15.53 -15.25 -19.92
N GLN A 24 -16.04 -16.14 -19.08
CA GLN A 24 -15.35 -17.24 -18.40
C GLN A 24 -13.92 -17.48 -18.90
N PHE A 25 -12.95 -16.93 -18.20
CA PHE A 25 -11.66 -17.59 -18.07
C PHE A 25 -11.84 -18.63 -16.97
N GLU A 26 -12.49 -19.73 -17.33
CA GLU A 26 -12.39 -20.99 -16.60
C GLU A 26 -11.02 -21.57 -16.98
N SER A 27 -9.95 -20.89 -16.56
CA SER A 27 -8.64 -21.53 -16.48
C SER A 27 -8.66 -22.33 -15.20
N ASP A 28 -8.49 -23.64 -15.35
CA ASP A 28 -8.19 -24.60 -14.31
C ASP A 28 -7.61 -23.93 -13.06
N ILE A 29 -8.38 -23.88 -11.99
CA ILE A 29 -7.87 -23.54 -10.66
C ILE A 29 -7.01 -24.74 -10.28
N GLU A 30 -5.75 -24.73 -10.71
CA GLU A 30 -4.69 -25.29 -9.89
C GLU A 30 -4.85 -24.62 -8.52
N GLU A 31 -5.21 -25.40 -7.50
CA GLU A 31 -5.08 -24.98 -6.11
C GLU A 31 -3.62 -24.55 -5.93
N VAL A 32 -3.40 -23.23 -5.93
CA VAL A 32 -2.07 -22.67 -5.70
C VAL A 32 -1.71 -23.02 -4.25
N GLU A 33 -0.77 -23.94 -4.10
CA GLU A 33 -0.21 -24.49 -2.86
C GLU A 33 0.41 -23.43 -1.91
N ASN A 34 0.36 -22.14 -2.27
CA ASN A 34 0.95 -21.00 -1.56
C ASN A 34 -0.10 -19.96 -1.11
N SER A 35 -1.26 -20.38 -0.61
CA SER A 35 -2.23 -19.45 0.01
C SER A 35 -1.79 -19.06 1.42
N LEU A 36 -1.67 -17.77 1.72
CA LEU A 36 -1.35 -17.28 3.05
C LEU A 36 -2.61 -17.06 3.90
N SER A 37 -2.53 -17.38 5.19
CA SER A 37 -3.53 -16.92 6.17
C SER A 37 -3.41 -15.41 6.44
N LEU A 38 -4.45 -14.79 7.01
CA LEU A 38 -4.43 -13.37 7.42
C LEU A 38 -3.24 -13.05 8.32
N LYS A 39 -2.98 -13.92 9.31
CA LYS A 39 -1.87 -13.75 10.24
C LYS A 39 -0.51 -13.78 9.55
N GLU A 40 -0.27 -14.76 8.70
CA GLU A 40 1.01 -14.90 7.96
C GLU A 40 1.22 -13.75 6.98
N PHE A 41 0.16 -13.34 6.28
CA PHE A 41 0.20 -12.18 5.41
C PHE A 41 0.58 -10.92 6.18
N VAL A 42 -0.07 -10.66 7.33
CA VAL A 42 0.18 -9.47 8.14
C VAL A 42 1.57 -9.49 8.76
N GLU A 43 2.01 -10.62 9.30
CA GLU A 43 3.35 -10.77 9.88
C GLU A 43 4.43 -10.46 8.84
N LYS A 44 4.31 -11.05 7.64
CA LYS A 44 5.24 -10.77 6.54
C LYS A 44 5.13 -9.34 6.04
N HIS A 45 3.93 -8.76 5.99
CA HIS A 45 3.71 -7.39 5.54
C HIS A 45 4.31 -6.36 6.51
N ILE A 46 4.23 -6.61 7.82
CA ILE A 46 4.89 -5.82 8.86
C ILE A 46 6.41 -5.88 8.70
N GLU A 47 6.97 -7.08 8.49
CA GLU A 47 8.41 -7.27 8.25
C GLU A 47 8.88 -6.47 7.03
N LEU A 48 8.19 -6.65 5.89
CA LEU A 48 8.52 -5.96 4.63
C LEU A 48 8.38 -4.44 4.75
N SER A 49 7.33 -3.96 5.43
CA SER A 49 7.14 -2.54 5.71
C SER A 49 8.29 -1.99 6.55
N SER A 50 8.70 -2.71 7.59
CA SER A 50 9.82 -2.32 8.45
C SER A 50 11.13 -2.30 7.68
N ASN A 51 11.39 -3.31 6.85
CA ASN A 51 12.56 -3.37 5.97
C ASN A 51 12.58 -2.19 4.99
N MET A 52 11.43 -1.83 4.41
CA MET A 52 11.32 -0.67 3.53
C MET A 52 11.71 0.61 4.25
N LEU A 53 11.16 0.85 5.45
CA LEU A 53 11.48 2.02 6.24
C LEU A 53 12.95 2.05 6.67
N ASN A 54 13.57 0.89 6.96
CA ASN A 54 14.99 0.79 7.30
C ASN A 54 15.93 1.07 6.12
N LEU A 55 15.49 0.85 4.88
CA LEU A 55 16.27 1.23 3.71
C LEU A 55 16.33 2.74 3.52
N LEU A 56 15.30 3.45 3.98
CA LEU A 56 15.18 4.89 3.81
C LEU A 56 15.95 5.62 4.91
N GLU A 57 16.96 6.37 4.49
CA GLU A 57 17.69 7.26 5.40
C GLU A 57 16.99 8.63 5.45
N ASN A 58 17.22 9.42 6.49
CA ASN A 58 16.60 10.74 6.65
C ASN A 58 16.78 11.65 5.40
N ARG A 59 17.93 11.54 4.72
CA ARG A 59 18.18 12.25 3.45
C ARG A 59 17.25 11.79 2.33
N ASP A 60 16.97 10.49 2.25
CA ASP A 60 16.08 9.93 1.25
C ASP A 60 14.64 10.39 1.49
N LEU A 61 14.24 10.50 2.76
CA LEU A 61 12.93 11.00 3.15
C LEU A 61 12.67 12.43 2.63
N GLU A 62 13.64 13.34 2.78
CA GLU A 62 13.54 14.70 2.21
C GLU A 62 13.33 14.69 0.69
N ASN A 63 14.11 13.87 -0.02
CA ASN A 63 13.99 13.71 -1.46
C ASN A 63 12.62 13.11 -1.83
N ILE A 64 12.13 12.12 -1.09
CA ILE A 64 10.83 11.48 -1.31
C ILE A 64 9.66 12.45 -1.14
N THR A 65 9.70 13.37 -0.16
CA THR A 65 8.64 14.39 -0.04
C THR A 65 8.54 15.33 -1.23
N SER A 66 9.62 15.48 -2.01
CA SER A 66 9.62 16.27 -3.25
C SER A 66 9.13 15.49 -4.47
N LEU A 67 9.00 14.15 -4.37
CA LEU A 67 8.55 13.31 -5.47
C LEU A 67 7.04 13.44 -5.67
N ASN A 68 6.63 13.71 -6.92
CA ASN A 68 5.24 13.63 -7.32
C ASN A 68 4.89 12.21 -7.77
N ILE A 69 4.67 11.31 -6.81
CA ILE A 69 4.42 9.87 -7.05
C ILE A 69 2.96 9.60 -7.52
N LEU A 70 2.16 10.65 -7.78
CA LEU A 70 0.73 10.58 -8.05
C LEU A 70 0.37 10.29 -9.52
N GLU A 71 1.26 9.66 -10.29
CA GLU A 71 0.89 9.18 -11.63
C GLU A 71 -0.04 7.96 -11.50
N ASP A 72 -1.26 8.04 -12.05
CA ASP A 72 -2.32 7.03 -11.92
C ASP A 72 -1.96 5.62 -12.43
N ASN A 73 -0.79 5.42 -13.04
CA ASN A 73 -0.31 4.13 -13.54
C ASN A 73 1.20 3.91 -13.35
N LEU A 74 1.73 4.28 -12.19
CA LEU A 74 3.15 4.10 -11.89
C LEU A 74 3.58 2.63 -12.03
N THR A 75 4.55 2.35 -12.91
CA THR A 75 5.20 1.04 -13.02
C THR A 75 6.47 0.95 -12.16
N TYR A 76 7.03 -0.26 -11.99
CA TYR A 76 8.30 -0.43 -11.29
C TYR A 76 9.47 0.24 -12.03
N GLU A 77 9.49 0.22 -13.35
CA GLU A 77 10.54 0.87 -14.14
C GLU A 77 10.46 2.40 -14.00
N GLN A 78 9.25 2.95 -13.98
CA GLN A 78 9.04 4.38 -13.74
C GLN A 78 9.44 4.75 -12.30
N LEU A 79 9.04 3.95 -11.31
CA LEU A 79 9.45 4.15 -9.92
C LEU A 79 10.97 4.07 -9.78
N GLN A 80 11.62 3.08 -10.40
CA GLN A 80 13.07 2.92 -10.37
C GLN A 80 13.77 4.16 -10.96
N LYS A 81 13.27 4.68 -12.08
CA LYS A 81 13.77 5.91 -12.68
C LYS A 81 13.62 7.10 -11.74
N ILE A 82 12.44 7.27 -11.14
CA ILE A 82 12.17 8.36 -10.18
C ILE A 82 13.14 8.30 -9.00
N LEU A 83 13.36 7.11 -8.42
CA LEU A 83 14.28 6.92 -7.30
C LEU A 83 15.73 7.22 -7.68
N HIS A 84 16.16 6.80 -8.88
CA HIS A 84 17.50 7.14 -9.39
C HIS A 84 17.68 8.62 -9.69
N ASP A 85 16.69 9.26 -10.32
CA ASP A 85 16.72 10.70 -10.60
C ASP A 85 16.76 11.53 -9.29
N ALA A 86 16.21 10.99 -8.20
CA ALA A 86 16.29 11.55 -6.86
C ALA A 86 17.58 11.21 -6.09
N ASN A 87 18.55 10.53 -6.72
CA ASN A 87 19.80 10.07 -6.11
C ASN A 87 19.62 9.18 -4.86
N ILE A 88 18.56 8.36 -4.82
CA ILE A 88 18.35 7.41 -3.73
C ILE A 88 19.25 6.19 -3.96
N GLU A 89 20.27 6.01 -3.11
CA GLU A 89 21.31 4.99 -3.29
C GLU A 89 20.74 3.56 -3.27
N LYS A 90 19.71 3.32 -2.45
CA LYS A 90 19.08 2.00 -2.27
C LYS A 90 17.88 1.76 -3.19
N ALA A 91 17.77 2.50 -4.30
CA ALA A 91 16.65 2.41 -5.25
C ALA A 91 16.32 0.96 -5.67
N ASN A 92 17.33 0.15 -6.02
CA ASN A 92 17.09 -1.24 -6.43
C ASN A 92 16.50 -2.10 -5.30
N SER A 93 17.02 -1.96 -4.07
CA SER A 93 16.51 -2.69 -2.91
C SER A 93 15.08 -2.28 -2.56
N ILE A 94 14.73 -1.00 -2.73
CA ILE A 94 13.36 -0.49 -2.58
C ILE A 94 12.43 -1.15 -3.61
N ILE A 95 12.87 -1.25 -4.88
CA ILE A 95 12.07 -1.91 -5.93
C ILE A 95 11.85 -3.40 -5.63
N GLU A 96 12.87 -4.11 -5.16
CA GLU A 96 12.72 -5.53 -4.81
C GLU A 96 11.79 -5.72 -3.62
N LEU A 97 11.91 -4.92 -2.56
CA LEU A 97 10.96 -4.96 -1.44
C LEU A 97 9.53 -4.62 -1.89
N ALA A 98 9.37 -3.66 -2.79
CA ALA A 98 8.06 -3.34 -3.37
C ALA A 98 7.47 -4.55 -4.11
N LYS A 99 8.26 -5.28 -4.91
CA LYS A 99 7.82 -6.51 -5.58
C LYS A 99 7.46 -7.60 -4.57
N GLU A 100 8.22 -7.76 -3.50
CA GLU A 100 7.93 -8.72 -2.43
C GLU A 100 6.62 -8.39 -1.70
N MET A 101 6.37 -7.11 -1.39
CA MET A 101 5.11 -6.65 -0.79
C MET A 101 3.92 -6.98 -1.69
N ARG A 102 4.05 -6.73 -3.00
CA ARG A 102 3.03 -7.11 -3.97
C ARG A 102 2.81 -8.63 -4.02
N SER A 103 3.89 -9.41 -4.05
CA SER A 103 3.82 -10.87 -4.08
C SER A 103 3.11 -11.42 -2.85
N ASN A 104 3.44 -10.91 -1.66
CA ASN A 104 2.77 -11.23 -0.40
C ASN A 104 1.25 -10.99 -0.49
N GLY A 105 0.85 -9.85 -1.05
CA GLY A 105 -0.55 -9.53 -1.32
C GLY A 105 -1.26 -10.47 -2.29
N ILE A 106 -0.61 -10.78 -3.41
CA ILE A 106 -1.19 -11.69 -4.41
C ILE A 106 -1.37 -13.09 -3.82
N ASN A 107 -0.39 -13.60 -3.08
CA ASN A 107 -0.46 -14.91 -2.44
C ASN A 107 -1.58 -14.97 -1.39
N PHE A 108 -1.75 -13.91 -0.61
CA PHE A 108 -2.88 -13.77 0.30
C PHE A 108 -4.23 -13.73 -0.42
N MET A 109 -4.35 -12.89 -1.47
CA MET A 109 -5.57 -12.77 -2.27
C MET A 109 -5.93 -14.02 -3.07
N ASN A 110 -4.98 -14.94 -3.26
CA ASN A 110 -5.22 -16.20 -3.94
C ASN A 110 -5.91 -17.23 -3.05
N SER A 111 -6.01 -17.01 -1.73
CA SER A 111 -6.75 -17.90 -0.83
C SER A 111 -8.25 -17.90 -1.16
N VAL A 112 -8.86 -19.10 -1.11
CA VAL A 112 -10.31 -19.26 -1.36
C VAL A 112 -11.14 -18.47 -0.34
N GLU A 113 -10.64 -18.36 0.89
CA GLU A 113 -11.28 -17.64 2.00
C GLU A 113 -11.45 -16.15 1.67
N TYR A 114 -10.40 -15.49 1.17
CA TYR A 114 -10.38 -14.05 1.01
C TYR A 114 -10.83 -13.58 -0.39
N LYS A 115 -10.78 -14.44 -1.42
CA LYS A 115 -11.33 -14.14 -2.76
C LYS A 115 -12.80 -13.74 -2.76
N SER A 116 -13.58 -14.28 -1.82
CA SER A 116 -15.02 -14.09 -1.73
C SER A 116 -15.43 -12.85 -0.93
N LEU A 117 -14.49 -12.24 -0.20
CA LEU A 117 -14.77 -11.07 0.62
C LEU A 117 -14.83 -9.80 -0.24
N ASN A 118 -15.73 -8.89 0.14
CA ASN A 118 -15.71 -7.56 -0.45
C ASN A 118 -14.49 -6.78 0.06
N LYS A 119 -13.99 -5.86 -0.76
CA LYS A 119 -12.79 -5.05 -0.49
C LYS A 119 -12.80 -4.41 0.91
N SER A 120 -13.91 -3.78 1.30
CA SER A 120 -14.00 -3.04 2.57
C SER A 120 -13.89 -3.95 3.80
N LYS A 121 -14.48 -5.15 3.75
CA LYS A 121 -14.40 -6.11 4.85
C LYS A 121 -12.98 -6.65 4.99
N LEU A 122 -12.34 -6.97 3.86
CA LEU A 122 -10.97 -7.46 3.84
C LEU A 122 -9.96 -6.41 4.34
N GLU A 123 -10.11 -5.16 3.91
CA GLU A 123 -9.32 -4.03 4.44
C GLU A 123 -9.48 -3.90 5.95
N SER A 124 -10.71 -4.02 6.48
CA SER A 124 -10.95 -3.97 7.92
C SER A 124 -10.29 -5.12 8.69
N GLU A 125 -10.32 -6.34 8.16
CA GLU A 125 -9.70 -7.51 8.80
C GLU A 125 -8.17 -7.35 8.88
N ILE A 126 -7.54 -6.88 7.80
CA ILE A 126 -6.10 -6.58 7.75
C ILE A 126 -5.73 -5.48 8.73
N ILE A 127 -6.49 -4.39 8.75
CA ILE A 127 -6.24 -3.27 9.67
C ILE A 127 -6.26 -3.76 11.12
N ASN A 128 -7.29 -4.53 11.48
CA ASN A 128 -7.44 -5.04 12.84
C ASN A 128 -6.29 -5.98 13.23
N GLU A 129 -5.92 -6.92 12.35
CA GLU A 129 -4.80 -7.83 12.61
C GLU A 129 -3.46 -7.08 12.72
N ILE A 130 -3.21 -6.06 11.87
CA ILE A 130 -2.02 -5.20 11.99
C ILE A 130 -2.03 -4.49 13.36
N TYR A 131 -3.17 -3.95 13.79
CA TYR A 131 -3.29 -3.35 15.12
C TYR A 131 -2.97 -4.35 16.23
N GLU A 132 -3.50 -5.57 16.16
CA GLU A 132 -3.26 -6.61 17.16
C GLU A 132 -1.78 -7.01 17.25
N GLN A 133 -1.10 -7.15 16.11
CA GLN A 133 0.31 -7.54 16.06
C GLN A 133 1.28 -6.39 16.40
N LEU A 134 0.96 -5.14 16.04
CA LEU A 134 1.80 -3.97 16.30
C LEU A 134 1.47 -3.23 17.61
N ASN A 135 0.54 -3.73 18.43
CA ASN A 135 0.23 -3.12 19.72
C ASN A 135 1.39 -3.30 20.71
N GLU A 136 2.41 -2.46 20.61
CA GLU A 136 3.59 -2.50 21.47
C GLU A 136 3.40 -1.69 22.76
N SER A 137 3.76 -2.32 23.88
CA SER A 137 4.17 -1.61 25.10
C SER A 137 5.62 -1.15 24.95
N TYR A 138 5.83 0.11 24.60
CA TYR A 138 7.17 0.69 24.50
C TYR A 138 7.89 0.66 25.88
N PRO A 139 9.14 0.15 25.97
CA PRO A 139 9.93 0.26 27.20
C PRO A 139 10.15 1.73 27.55
N LYS A 140 9.97 2.07 28.83
CA LYS A 140 10.05 3.45 29.33
C LYS A 140 11.44 4.05 29.09
N SER A 141 11.47 5.25 28.54
CA SER A 141 12.64 6.12 28.35
C SER A 141 12.37 7.50 28.98
N GLY A 142 13.21 8.51 28.70
CA GLY A 142 12.93 9.88 29.16
C GLY A 142 11.62 10.42 28.56
N PRO A 143 10.97 11.43 29.18
CA PRO A 143 9.66 11.90 28.73
C PRO A 143 9.62 12.44 27.29
N CYS A 144 10.73 12.99 26.79
CA CYS A 144 10.85 13.44 25.39
C CYS A 144 11.07 12.26 24.42
N GLU A 145 12.00 11.36 24.75
CA GLU A 145 12.27 10.15 23.97
C GLU A 145 11.04 9.22 23.90
N ASP A 146 10.28 9.11 25.00
CA ASP A 146 9.02 8.36 25.04
C ASP A 146 7.97 8.93 24.10
N LYS A 147 7.86 10.26 24.02
CA LYS A 147 6.93 10.93 23.10
C LYS A 147 7.35 10.71 21.65
N TYR A 148 8.64 10.86 21.36
CA TYR A 148 9.19 10.64 20.03
C TYR A 148 8.98 9.20 19.56
N ARG A 149 9.33 8.21 20.39
CA ARG A 149 9.16 6.79 20.05
C ARG A 149 7.70 6.40 19.83
N LYS A 150 6.78 6.96 20.63
CA LYS A 150 5.33 6.78 20.41
C LYS A 150 4.87 7.38 19.08
N ALA A 151 5.36 8.56 18.73
CA ALA A 151 5.03 9.20 17.46
C ALA A 151 5.58 8.39 16.27
N GLN A 152 6.85 7.98 16.33
CA GLN A 152 7.47 7.10 15.34
C GLN A 152 6.67 5.79 15.17
N GLY A 153 6.30 5.15 16.28
CA GLY A 153 5.46 3.96 16.27
C GLY A 153 4.11 4.17 15.57
N ALA A 154 3.45 5.30 15.85
CA ALA A 154 2.21 5.66 15.18
C ALA A 154 2.40 5.92 13.67
N CYS A 155 3.50 6.56 13.27
CA CYS A 155 3.83 6.78 11.85
C CYS A 155 4.03 5.45 11.13
N THR A 156 4.82 4.55 11.71
CA THR A 156 5.08 3.20 11.16
C THR A 156 3.79 2.39 11.06
N LEU A 157 2.95 2.40 12.09
CA LEU A 157 1.66 1.72 12.07
C LEU A 157 0.75 2.21 10.94
N GLN A 158 0.64 3.52 10.75
CA GLN A 158 -0.16 4.11 9.67
C GLN A 158 0.40 3.74 8.30
N TYR A 159 1.73 3.74 8.13
CA TYR A 159 2.38 3.32 6.90
C TYR A 159 2.08 1.85 6.57
N THR A 160 2.26 0.95 7.54
CA THR A 160 2.01 -0.48 7.38
C THR A 160 0.56 -0.77 7.02
N ILE A 161 -0.39 -0.09 7.70
CA ILE A 161 -1.82 -0.18 7.38
C ILE A 161 -2.09 0.29 5.94
N ALA A 162 -1.64 1.49 5.59
CA ALA A 162 -1.96 2.10 4.31
C ALA A 162 -1.35 1.32 3.13
N THR A 163 -0.14 0.82 3.28
CA THR A 163 0.51 -0.04 2.27
C THR A 163 -0.15 -1.41 2.16
N GLY A 164 -0.53 -2.03 3.28
CA GLY A 164 -1.22 -3.32 3.30
C GLY A 164 -2.57 -3.26 2.61
N ALA A 165 -3.36 -2.23 2.94
CA ALA A 165 -4.62 -1.94 2.26
C ALA A 165 -4.41 -1.66 0.76
N SER A 166 -3.37 -0.91 0.39
CA SER A 166 -3.06 -0.58 -1.01
C SER A 166 -2.72 -1.81 -1.85
N VAL A 167 -1.91 -2.73 -1.30
CA VAL A 167 -1.53 -3.99 -1.96
C VAL A 167 -2.76 -4.85 -2.25
N VAL A 168 -3.67 -4.97 -1.28
CA VAL A 168 -4.93 -5.72 -1.44
C VAL A 168 -5.88 -5.03 -2.40
N ALA A 169 -6.09 -3.72 -2.25
CA ALA A 169 -6.91 -2.92 -3.15
C ALA A 169 -6.42 -2.99 -4.61
N GLY A 170 -5.10 -2.98 -4.81
CA GLY A 170 -4.48 -3.12 -6.13
C GLY A 170 -4.79 -4.45 -6.80
N SER A 171 -4.92 -5.53 -6.04
CA SER A 171 -5.28 -6.85 -6.56
C SER A 171 -6.67 -6.86 -7.22
N PHE A 172 -7.60 -6.03 -6.76
CA PHE A 172 -8.92 -5.84 -7.41
C PHE A 172 -8.86 -5.00 -8.70
N THR A 173 -7.80 -4.24 -8.92
CA THR A 173 -7.64 -3.31 -10.07
C THR A 173 -6.62 -3.80 -11.10
N LEU A 174 -6.29 -5.09 -11.10
CA LEU A 174 -5.24 -5.68 -11.95
C LEU A 174 -3.83 -5.11 -11.69
N GLY A 175 -3.61 -4.50 -10.53
CA GLY A 175 -2.29 -4.30 -9.95
C GLY A 175 -1.57 -3.00 -10.31
N PHE A 176 -2.26 -1.96 -10.80
CA PHE A 176 -1.65 -0.65 -11.04
C PHE A 176 -1.81 0.32 -9.85
N GLY A 177 -2.95 0.28 -9.15
CA GLY A 177 -3.23 1.24 -8.07
C GLY A 177 -2.41 1.08 -6.80
N TRP A 178 -1.78 -0.08 -6.57
CA TRP A 178 -1.09 -0.33 -5.30
C TRP A 178 0.23 0.45 -5.17
N LEU A 179 0.98 0.65 -6.26
CA LEU A 179 2.23 1.42 -6.23
C LEU A 179 1.96 2.89 -5.91
N VAL A 180 0.89 3.45 -6.48
CA VAL A 180 0.43 4.81 -6.20
C VAL A 180 -0.01 4.94 -4.74
N GLY A 181 -0.82 3.98 -4.26
CA GLY A 181 -1.24 3.94 -2.85
C GLY A 181 -0.09 3.80 -1.87
N ALA A 182 0.88 2.93 -2.17
CA ALA A 182 2.08 2.74 -1.36
C ALA A 182 3.00 3.98 -1.37
N GLY A 183 3.16 4.63 -2.53
CA GLY A 183 3.88 5.90 -2.65
C GLY A 183 3.24 7.01 -1.82
N GLY A 184 1.91 7.14 -1.87
CA GLY A 184 1.16 8.07 -1.02
C GLY A 184 1.30 7.76 0.48
N ALA A 185 1.27 6.48 0.86
CA ALA A 185 1.52 6.06 2.24
C ALA A 185 2.92 6.45 2.72
N LEU A 186 3.92 6.32 1.85
CA LEU A 186 5.31 6.66 2.17
C LEU A 186 5.52 8.18 2.34
N ILE A 187 4.88 9.00 1.50
CA ILE A 187 4.88 10.47 1.67
C ILE A 187 4.26 10.85 3.03
N ASN A 188 3.12 10.24 3.38
CA ASN A 188 2.47 10.48 4.67
C ASN A 188 3.33 10.05 5.85
N TYR A 189 4.01 8.90 5.75
CA TYR A 189 4.98 8.45 6.74
C TYR A 189 6.08 9.49 6.95
N THR A 190 6.65 9.99 5.85
CA THR A 190 7.74 10.96 5.90
C THR A 190 7.32 12.25 6.59
N ILE A 191 6.15 12.79 6.23
CA ILE A 191 5.58 13.99 6.87
C ILE A 191 5.34 13.74 8.37
N CYS A 192 4.90 12.52 8.72
CA CYS A 192 4.69 12.13 10.11
C CYS A 192 6.01 12.10 10.90
N MET A 193 7.08 11.52 10.33
CA MET A 193 8.40 11.47 10.96
C MET A 193 9.02 12.85 11.16
N VAL A 194 8.97 13.74 10.16
CA VAL A 194 9.43 15.13 10.30
C VAL A 194 8.72 15.85 11.45
N ARG A 195 7.42 15.60 11.64
CA ARG A 195 6.67 16.17 12.77
C ARG A 195 7.10 15.56 14.11
N ALA A 196 7.40 14.27 14.14
CA ALA A 196 7.90 13.60 15.33
C ALA A 196 9.28 14.15 15.74
N ASP A 197 10.19 14.35 14.78
CA ASP A 197 11.52 14.91 14.99
C ASP A 197 11.44 16.35 15.53
N ASN A 198 10.65 17.22 14.90
CA ASN A 198 10.46 18.60 15.37
C ASN A 198 9.92 18.64 16.81
N ALA A 199 8.98 17.74 17.14
CA ALA A 199 8.43 17.66 18.50
C ALA A 199 9.46 17.16 19.53
N LEU A 200 10.42 16.33 19.12
CA LEU A 200 11.54 15.92 19.97
C LEU A 200 12.49 17.09 20.23
N GLU A 201 12.88 17.82 19.18
CA GLU A 201 13.75 19.00 19.28
C GLU A 201 13.15 20.06 20.21
N ASP A 202 11.87 20.38 20.02
CA ASP A 202 11.12 21.31 20.87
C ASP A 202 11.06 20.86 22.34
N CYS A 203 11.04 19.55 22.58
CA CYS A 203 11.02 18.98 23.94
C CYS A 203 12.39 19.05 24.61
N LEU A 204 13.47 18.84 23.85
CA LEU A 204 14.85 18.92 24.34
C LEU A 204 15.32 20.37 24.57
N ALA A 205 14.68 21.34 23.91
CA ALA A 205 14.98 22.77 24.06
C ALA A 205 14.30 23.45 25.28
N GLN A 206 13.47 22.72 26.03
CA GLN A 206 12.75 23.18 27.23
C GLN A 206 13.52 22.88 28.52
#